data_AF-A0A414LUD4-F1
#
_entry.id   AF-A0A414LUD4-F1
#
_cell.length_a   1.000
_cell.length_b   1.000
_cell.length_c   1.000
_cell.angle_alpha   90.00
_cell.angle_beta   90.00
_cell.angle_gamma   90.00
#
_symmetry.space_group_name_H-M   'P 1'
#
loop_
_entity.id
_entity.type
_entity.pdbx_description
1 polymer ?
#
loop_
_entity_poly.entity_id
_entity_poly.type
_entity_poly.pdbx_seq_one_letter_code
_entity_poly.pdbx_strand_id
1 'polypeptide(L)'
;MLFLHKKYPKNISIIDKLVLAIVKTFNVDEATAWVEGKKQDLIKLDTVTENAFNEISENKGIEIAKFIKNISPDNMYILCKSKISEVGELINSNGALYLDCESALPYYEKNGILAGNDPETTEFNDIMNFLYMGRKEKIKEISNESNPYVILNFMF
;
A
#
# COMPACT_ATOMS: atom_id res chain seq x y z
N MET A 1 -5.25 -2.64 9.17
CA MET A 1 -4.65 -3.96 8.85
C MET A 1 -4.48 -4.89 10.05
N LEU A 2 -3.98 -4.43 11.21
CA LEU A 2 -3.81 -5.29 12.40
C LEU A 2 -5.10 -6.02 12.84
N PHE A 3 -6.24 -5.35 12.79
CA PHE A 3 -7.55 -5.96 13.06
C PHE A 3 -7.85 -7.14 12.12
N LEU A 4 -7.64 -6.95 10.81
CA LEU A 4 -7.87 -8.00 9.80
C LEU A 4 -6.93 -9.18 10.00
N HIS A 5 -5.65 -8.92 10.31
CA HIS A 5 -4.71 -9.99 10.62
C HIS A 5 -5.12 -10.78 11.87
N LYS A 6 -5.62 -10.12 12.93
CA LYS A 6 -6.15 -10.84 14.10
C LYS A 6 -7.32 -11.78 13.73
N LYS A 7 -8.18 -11.35 12.82
CA LYS A 7 -9.34 -12.14 12.38
C LYS A 7 -8.97 -13.26 11.39
N TYR A 8 -7.97 -13.02 10.54
CA TYR A 8 -7.53 -13.93 9.48
C TYR A 8 -6.00 -14.07 9.48
N PRO A 9 -5.42 -14.71 10.51
CA PRO A 9 -3.97 -14.69 10.76
C PRO A 9 -3.14 -15.47 9.73
N LYS A 10 -3.77 -16.33 8.92
CA LYS A 10 -3.11 -17.12 7.87
C LYS A 10 -3.34 -16.57 6.46
N ASN A 11 -4.06 -15.46 6.33
CA ASN A 11 -4.33 -14.88 5.02
C ASN A 11 -3.09 -14.13 4.52
N ILE A 12 -2.45 -14.68 3.50
CA ILE A 12 -1.17 -14.20 2.98
C ILE A 12 -1.26 -12.78 2.41
N SER A 13 -2.38 -12.41 1.78
CA SER A 13 -2.60 -11.06 1.25
C SER A 13 -2.72 -10.03 2.37
N ILE A 14 -3.37 -10.40 3.48
CA ILE A 14 -3.47 -9.53 4.66
C ILE A 14 -2.09 -9.34 5.29
N ILE A 15 -1.31 -10.42 5.44
CA ILE A 15 0.06 -10.37 5.98
C ILE A 15 0.95 -9.47 5.10
N ASP A 16 0.93 -9.69 3.79
CA ASP A 16 1.71 -8.93 2.82
C ASP A 16 1.46 -7.42 2.94
N LYS A 17 0.19 -7.03 2.90
CA LYS A 17 -0.23 -5.64 3.02
C LYS A 17 0.03 -5.06 4.41
N LEU A 18 -0.06 -5.87 5.47
CA LEU A 18 0.24 -5.41 6.84
C LEU A 18 1.73 -5.07 6.98
N VAL A 19 2.63 -5.92 6.49
CA VAL A 19 4.08 -5.66 6.57
C VAL A 19 4.44 -4.37 5.84
N LEU A 20 3.92 -4.19 4.62
CA LEU A 20 4.13 -2.96 3.86
C LEU A 20 3.57 -1.71 4.56
N ALA A 21 2.42 -1.85 5.22
CA ALA A 21 1.85 -0.76 6.01
C ALA A 21 2.74 -0.40 7.22
N ILE A 22 3.31 -1.40 7.92
CA ILE A 22 4.21 -1.14 9.06
C ILE A 22 5.46 -0.40 8.58
N VAL A 23 6.07 -0.79 7.46
CA VAL A 23 7.24 -0.09 6.88
C VAL A 23 6.91 1.37 6.59
N LYS A 24 5.77 1.62 5.94
CA LYS A 24 5.39 2.97 5.48
C LYS A 24 4.91 3.89 6.60
N THR A 25 4.30 3.34 7.65
CA THR A 25 3.76 4.12 8.77
C THR A 25 4.80 4.33 9.88
N PHE A 26 5.67 3.35 10.10
CA PHE A 26 6.65 3.40 11.19
C PHE A 26 8.06 3.45 10.61
N ASN A 27 8.65 2.30 10.27
CA ASN A 27 9.97 2.18 9.63
C ASN A 27 10.31 0.71 9.37
N VAL A 28 11.49 0.48 8.79
CA VAL A 28 12.07 -0.84 8.51
C VAL A 28 12.31 -1.67 9.78
N ASP A 29 12.74 -1.04 10.88
CA ASP A 29 13.08 -1.76 12.12
C ASP A 29 11.83 -2.34 12.78
N GLU A 30 10.76 -1.57 12.87
CA GLU A 30 9.46 -2.00 13.40
C GLU A 30 8.85 -3.14 12.54
N ALA A 31 8.93 -3.01 11.22
CA ALA A 31 8.47 -4.08 10.33
C ALA A 31 9.31 -5.35 10.47
N THR A 32 10.62 -5.19 10.62
CA THR A 32 11.54 -6.32 10.84
C THR A 32 11.25 -7.01 12.16
N ALA A 33 11.12 -6.26 13.26
CA ALA A 33 10.78 -6.80 14.57
C ALA A 33 9.45 -7.57 14.55
N TRP A 34 8.44 -7.04 13.85
CA TRP A 34 7.16 -7.72 13.69
C TRP A 34 7.28 -9.06 12.94
N VAL A 35 8.03 -9.09 11.83
CA VAL A 35 8.28 -10.32 11.04
C VAL A 35 9.07 -11.34 11.84
N GLU A 36 10.13 -10.93 12.56
CA GLU A 36 10.92 -11.82 13.40
C GLU A 36 10.07 -12.42 14.54
N GLY A 37 9.22 -11.62 15.18
CA GLY A 37 8.29 -12.08 16.22
C GLY A 37 7.24 -13.09 15.72
N LYS A 38 7.02 -13.16 14.40
CA LYS A 38 6.05 -14.07 13.76
C LYS A 38 6.69 -15.17 12.91
N LYS A 39 8.02 -15.27 12.93
CA LYS A 39 8.81 -16.18 12.09
C LYS A 39 8.29 -17.62 12.05
N GLN A 40 7.98 -18.20 13.20
CA GLN A 40 7.53 -19.60 13.31
C GLN A 40 6.19 -19.86 12.62
N ASP A 41 5.33 -18.85 12.50
CA ASP A 41 4.06 -18.96 11.79
C ASP A 41 4.26 -18.69 10.29
N LEU A 42 5.08 -17.69 9.95
CA LEU A 42 5.30 -17.24 8.58
C LEU A 42 6.08 -18.26 7.73
N ILE A 43 7.01 -19.02 8.31
CA ILE A 43 7.74 -20.08 7.59
C ILE A 43 6.81 -21.22 7.12
N LYS A 44 5.66 -21.41 7.79
CA LYS A 44 4.68 -22.46 7.45
C LYS A 44 3.70 -22.04 6.37
N LEU A 45 3.74 -20.78 5.92
CA LEU A 45 2.82 -20.24 4.94
C LEU A 45 3.55 -20.08 3.60
N ASP A 46 3.04 -20.78 2.59
CA ASP A 46 3.45 -20.59 1.20
C ASP A 46 3.12 -19.17 0.73
N THR A 47 3.91 -18.65 -0.22
CA THR A 47 3.64 -17.38 -0.88
C THR A 47 2.59 -17.50 -1.99
N VAL A 48 2.40 -18.71 -2.52
CA VAL A 48 1.40 -19.05 -3.54
C VAL A 48 0.48 -20.11 -2.97
N THR A 49 -0.75 -19.72 -2.63
CA THR A 49 -1.77 -20.67 -2.16
C THR A 49 -2.13 -21.68 -3.24
N GLU A 50 -2.60 -22.86 -2.85
CA GLU A 50 -3.10 -23.88 -3.77
C GLU A 50 -4.26 -23.35 -4.64
N ASN A 51 -5.19 -22.59 -4.06
CA ASN A 51 -6.27 -21.95 -4.80
C ASN A 51 -5.73 -21.01 -5.89
N ALA A 52 -4.77 -20.15 -5.55
CA ALA A 52 -4.16 -19.23 -6.53
C ALA A 52 -3.40 -20.01 -7.62
N PHE A 53 -2.71 -21.10 -7.26
CA PHE A 53 -2.04 -21.96 -8.23
C PHE A 53 -3.03 -22.61 -9.20
N ASN A 54 -4.15 -23.12 -8.69
CA ASN A 54 -5.20 -23.76 -9.50
C ASN A 54 -5.88 -22.74 -10.42
N GLU A 55 -6.24 -21.56 -9.89
CA GLU A 55 -6.84 -20.47 -10.68
C GLU A 55 -5.93 -20.01 -11.82
N ILE A 56 -4.62 -19.86 -11.56
CA ILE A 56 -3.66 -19.53 -12.62
C ILE A 56 -3.54 -20.68 -13.63
N SER A 57 -3.52 -21.93 -13.15
CA SER A 57 -3.42 -23.11 -14.03
C SER A 57 -4.62 -23.19 -14.98
N GLU A 58 -5.82 -22.92 -14.49
CA GLU A 58 -7.06 -22.92 -15.28
C GLU A 58 -7.11 -21.75 -16.27
N ASN A 59 -6.76 -20.54 -15.83
CA ASN A 59 -6.91 -19.33 -16.63
C ASN A 59 -5.75 -19.07 -17.60
N LYS A 60 -4.54 -19.51 -17.25
CA LYS A 60 -3.29 -19.16 -17.94
C LYS A 60 -2.42 -20.37 -18.30
N GLY A 61 -2.78 -21.58 -17.86
CA GLY A 61 -2.06 -22.80 -18.12
C GLY A 61 -1.07 -23.18 -17.02
N ILE A 62 -0.92 -24.50 -16.83
CA ILE A 62 -0.14 -25.09 -15.73
C ILE A 62 1.34 -24.72 -15.73
N GLU A 63 1.94 -24.53 -16.91
CA GLU A 63 3.36 -24.15 -17.01
C GLU A 63 3.60 -22.72 -16.48
N ILE A 64 2.65 -21.80 -16.68
CA ILE A 64 2.71 -20.45 -16.11
C ILE A 64 2.55 -20.51 -14.59
N ALA A 65 1.63 -21.33 -14.08
CA ALA A 65 1.44 -21.50 -12.64
C ALA A 65 2.70 -22.07 -11.96
N LYS A 66 3.32 -23.10 -12.55
CA LYS A 66 4.60 -23.66 -12.08
C LYS A 66 5.72 -22.62 -12.13
N PHE A 67 5.84 -21.87 -13.22
CA PHE A 67 6.84 -20.81 -13.33
C PHE A 67 6.70 -19.79 -12.21
N ILE A 68 5.49 -19.27 -11.97
CA ILE A 68 5.21 -18.31 -10.88
C ILE A 68 5.58 -18.92 -9.53
N LYS A 69 5.17 -20.17 -9.27
CA LYS A 69 5.50 -20.84 -8.01
C LYS A 69 7.01 -21.02 -7.82
N ASN A 70 7.75 -21.34 -8.87
CA ASN A 70 9.20 -21.55 -8.82
C ASN A 70 10.01 -20.26 -8.62
N ILE A 71 9.54 -19.12 -9.12
CA ILE A 71 10.21 -17.81 -8.91
C ILE A 71 9.78 -17.13 -7.61
N SER A 72 8.71 -17.61 -6.97
CA SER A 72 8.20 -17.05 -5.72
C SER A 72 9.07 -17.51 -4.55
N PRO A 73 9.26 -16.68 -3.51
CA PRO A 73 9.96 -17.12 -2.31
C PRO A 73 9.25 -18.32 -1.66
N ASP A 74 10.03 -19.20 -1.03
CA ASP A 74 9.53 -20.46 -0.47
C ASP A 74 8.42 -20.26 0.57
N ASN A 75 8.46 -19.15 1.33
CA ASN A 75 7.49 -18.87 2.37
C ASN A 75 7.33 -17.37 2.63
N MET A 76 6.27 -17.03 3.35
CA MET A 76 5.91 -15.65 3.69
C MET A 76 6.98 -14.94 4.51
N TYR A 77 7.79 -15.64 5.33
CA TYR A 77 8.87 -14.99 6.07
C TYR A 77 9.93 -14.41 5.12
N ILE A 78 10.37 -15.19 4.13
CA ILE A 78 11.34 -14.72 3.12
C ILE A 78 10.75 -13.59 2.29
N LEU A 79 9.50 -13.74 1.82
CA LEU A 79 8.81 -12.70 1.04
C LEU A 79 8.72 -11.39 1.82
N CYS A 80 8.29 -11.43 3.08
CA CYS A 80 8.16 -10.23 3.90
C CYS A 80 9.51 -9.54 4.13
N LYS A 81 10.58 -10.29 4.43
CA LYS A 81 11.93 -9.71 4.59
C LYS A 81 12.42 -9.03 3.30
N SER A 82 12.22 -9.67 2.16
CA SER A 82 12.58 -9.12 0.85
C SER A 82 11.84 -7.79 0.59
N LYS A 83 10.52 -7.78 0.78
CA LYS A 83 9.70 -6.57 0.59
C LYS A 83 10.04 -5.44 1.56
N ILE A 84 10.37 -5.76 2.81
CA ILE A 84 10.83 -4.75 3.78
C ILE A 84 12.11 -4.09 3.26
N SER A 85 13.07 -4.87 2.77
CA SER A 85 14.33 -4.33 2.22
C SER A 85 14.07 -3.45 1.00
N GLU A 86 13.36 -3.98 0.00
CA GLU A 86 13.08 -3.28 -1.26
C GLU A 86 12.35 -1.95 -1.02
N VAL A 87 11.27 -1.98 -0.23
CA VAL A 87 10.49 -0.77 0.05
C VAL A 87 11.24 0.17 0.98
N GLY A 88 12.00 -0.35 1.94
CA GLY A 88 12.85 0.44 2.81
C GLY A 88 13.92 1.21 2.03
N GLU A 89 14.61 0.56 1.10
CA GLU A 89 15.59 1.18 0.20
C GLU A 89 14.95 2.23 -0.70
N LEU A 90 13.76 1.96 -1.24
CA LEU A 90 13.02 2.92 -2.04
C LEU A 90 12.66 4.18 -1.25
N ILE A 91 12.21 4.03 0.00
CA ILE A 91 11.88 5.16 0.88
C ILE A 91 13.14 5.91 1.28
N ASN A 92 14.24 5.22 1.57
CA ASN A 92 15.50 5.87 1.94
C ASN A 92 16.13 6.64 0.77
N SER A 93 16.00 6.14 -0.46
CA SER A 93 16.56 6.79 -1.65
C SER A 93 15.71 7.95 -2.14
N ASN A 94 14.39 7.81 -2.14
CA ASN A 94 13.47 8.76 -2.78
C ASN A 94 12.59 9.55 -1.81
N GLY A 95 12.65 9.24 -0.51
CA GLY A 95 11.68 9.70 0.48
C GLY A 95 10.34 8.96 0.38
N ALA A 96 9.43 9.29 1.29
CA ALA A 96 8.04 8.82 1.20
C ALA A 96 7.33 9.49 0.01
N LEU A 97 6.55 8.72 -0.75
CA LEU A 97 5.83 9.22 -1.92
C LEU A 97 4.83 10.34 -1.58
N TYR A 98 4.15 10.20 -0.44
CA TYR A 98 3.28 11.20 0.18
C TYR A 98 3.18 10.90 1.68
N LEU A 99 2.90 11.92 2.48
CA LEU A 99 2.81 11.82 3.94
C LEU A 99 1.37 11.98 4.45
N ASP A 100 0.53 12.65 3.68
CA ASP A 100 -0.84 13.01 4.02
C ASP A 100 -1.70 13.09 2.75
N CYS A 101 -2.99 13.39 2.93
CA CYS A 101 -3.92 13.46 1.82
C CYS A 101 -3.54 14.62 0.86
N GLU A 102 -3.10 15.76 1.39
CA GLU A 102 -2.78 16.94 0.62
C GLU A 102 -1.56 16.73 -0.30
N SER A 103 -0.55 16.00 0.18
CA SER A 103 0.61 15.58 -0.64
C SER A 103 0.31 14.41 -1.58
N ALA A 104 -0.72 13.61 -1.30
CA ALA A 104 -1.16 12.54 -2.19
C ALA A 104 -2.01 13.04 -3.39
N LEU A 105 -2.64 14.21 -3.28
CA LEU A 105 -3.56 14.75 -4.29
C LEU A 105 -2.97 14.79 -5.72
N PRO A 106 -1.76 15.31 -5.97
CA PRO A 106 -1.20 15.32 -7.34
C PRO A 106 -1.02 13.93 -7.95
N TYR A 107 -0.76 12.91 -7.12
CA TYR A 107 -0.60 11.53 -7.57
C TYR A 107 -1.96 10.90 -7.90
N TYR A 108 -2.98 11.21 -7.09
CA TYR A 108 -4.35 10.78 -7.33
C TYR A 108 -4.92 11.40 -8.61
N GLU A 109 -4.77 12.72 -8.83
CA GLU A 109 -5.26 13.37 -10.05
C GLU A 109 -4.62 12.77 -11.32
N LYS A 110 -3.35 12.39 -11.23
CA LYS A 110 -2.62 11.81 -12.36
C LYS A 110 -2.97 10.35 -12.64
N ASN A 111 -3.18 9.52 -11.61
CA ASN A 111 -3.23 8.06 -11.77
C ASN A 111 -4.39 7.37 -11.03
N GLY A 112 -5.11 8.07 -10.16
CA GLY A 112 -6.06 7.51 -9.22
C GLY A 112 -7.50 7.44 -9.71
N ILE A 113 -7.82 8.09 -10.84
CA ILE A 113 -9.15 8.03 -11.44
C ILE A 113 -9.26 6.72 -12.23
N LEU A 114 -10.18 5.86 -11.79
CA LEU A 114 -10.42 4.57 -12.42
C LEU A 114 -11.24 4.76 -13.70
N ALA A 115 -10.88 4.01 -14.76
CA ALA A 115 -11.60 3.99 -16.01
C ALA A 115 -12.67 2.89 -16.00
N GLY A 116 -13.88 3.21 -16.46
CA GLY A 116 -15.02 2.30 -16.46
C GLY A 116 -16.26 2.96 -15.86
N ASN A 117 -17.41 2.34 -16.10
CA ASN A 117 -18.72 2.85 -15.66
C ASN A 117 -19.47 1.80 -14.83
N ASP A 118 -18.77 0.77 -14.33
CA ASP A 118 -19.38 -0.19 -13.43
C ASP A 118 -19.66 0.48 -12.06
N PRO A 119 -20.60 -0.07 -11.26
CA PRO A 119 -21.00 0.55 -10.00
C PRO A 119 -19.84 0.73 -9.02
N GLU A 120 -18.91 -0.23 -8.95
CA GLU A 120 -17.79 -0.21 -8.00
C GLU A 120 -16.78 0.89 -8.37
N THR A 121 -16.45 1.00 -9.66
CA THR A 121 -15.62 2.08 -10.20
C THR A 121 -16.25 3.46 -9.96
N THR A 122 -17.56 3.58 -10.18
CA THR A 122 -18.28 4.85 -9.98
C THR A 122 -18.28 5.25 -8.50
N GLU A 123 -18.63 4.32 -7.61
CA GLU A 123 -18.64 4.56 -6.16
C GLU A 123 -17.24 4.94 -5.64
N PHE A 124 -16.20 4.22 -6.08
CA PHE A 124 -14.83 4.55 -5.70
C PHE A 124 -14.45 5.97 -6.14
N ASN A 125 -14.68 6.33 -7.39
CA ASN A 125 -14.35 7.65 -7.92
C ASN A 125 -15.13 8.77 -7.19
N ASP A 126 -16.40 8.54 -6.87
CA ASP A 126 -17.23 9.50 -6.13
C ASP A 126 -16.73 9.72 -4.71
N ILE A 127 -16.37 8.64 -3.99
CA ILE A 127 -15.79 8.73 -2.64
C ILE A 127 -14.47 9.51 -2.69
N MET A 128 -13.61 9.22 -3.66
CA MET A 128 -12.31 9.87 -3.78
C MET A 128 -12.45 11.35 -4.18
N ASN A 129 -13.41 11.68 -5.05
CA ASN A 129 -13.75 13.06 -5.38
C ASN A 129 -14.24 13.82 -4.13
N PHE A 130 -15.16 13.24 -3.37
CA PHE A 130 -15.62 13.82 -2.11
C PHE A 130 -14.48 14.00 -1.11
N LEU A 131 -13.61 13.00 -0.99
CA LEU A 131 -12.45 13.04 -0.11
C LEU A 131 -11.55 14.24 -0.45
N TYR A 132 -11.22 14.43 -1.72
CA TYR A 132 -10.31 15.50 -2.15
C TYR A 132 -10.98 16.86 -2.38
N MET A 133 -12.31 16.94 -2.35
CA MET A 133 -13.04 18.19 -2.56
C MET A 133 -12.59 19.29 -1.60
N GLY A 134 -12.20 20.44 -2.16
CA GLY A 134 -11.77 21.62 -1.40
C GLY A 134 -10.38 21.51 -0.76
N ARG A 135 -9.67 20.38 -0.91
CA ARG A 135 -8.27 20.26 -0.49
C ARG A 135 -7.35 20.94 -1.50
N LYS A 136 -6.25 21.51 -1.01
CA LYS A 136 -5.22 22.16 -1.84
C LYS A 136 -3.98 21.29 -1.91
N GLU A 137 -3.29 21.35 -3.03
CA GLU A 137 -1.98 20.72 -3.18
C GLU A 137 -0.98 21.41 -2.24
N LYS A 138 -0.29 20.65 -1.38
CA LYS A 138 0.78 21.19 -0.53
C LYS A 138 1.91 21.87 -1.31
N ILE A 139 2.17 21.41 -2.54
CA ILE A 139 3.17 22.00 -3.44
C ILE A 139 2.84 23.47 -3.75
N LYS A 140 1.54 23.81 -3.87
CA LYS A 140 1.07 25.19 -4.10
C LYS A 140 1.13 26.06 -2.85
N GLU A 141 1.10 25.47 -1.65
CA GLU A 141 1.24 26.22 -0.39
C GLU A 141 2.68 26.68 -0.19
N ILE A 142 3.68 25.82 -0.45
CA ILE A 142 5.11 26.19 -0.34
C ILE A 142 5.48 27.30 -1.34
N SER A 143 4.90 27.32 -2.54
CA SER A 143 5.10 28.43 -3.48
C SER A 143 4.46 29.75 -3.04
N ASN A 144 3.41 29.69 -2.22
CA ASN A 144 2.65 30.86 -1.76
C ASN A 144 3.10 31.41 -0.39
N GLU A 145 3.89 30.68 0.39
CA GLU A 145 4.50 31.16 1.65
C GLU A 145 5.50 32.33 1.44
N SER A 146 5.80 32.69 0.19
CA SER A 146 6.51 33.92 -0.18
C SER A 146 5.65 35.20 -0.05
N ASN A 147 4.37 35.11 0.32
CA ASN A 147 3.48 36.26 0.46
C ASN A 147 2.95 36.42 1.89
N PRO A 148 3.31 37.51 2.59
CA PRO A 148 2.79 37.77 3.92
C PRO A 148 1.42 38.46 3.82
N TYR A 149 0.53 38.08 4.74
CA TYR A 149 -0.74 38.72 5.12
C TYR A 149 -1.99 38.42 4.30
N VAL A 150 -2.95 37.75 4.95
CA VAL A 150 -4.32 38.29 5.12
C VAL A 150 -4.73 38.08 6.58
N ILE A 151 -4.67 39.16 7.37
CA ILE A 151 -5.37 39.24 8.65
C ILE A 151 -6.84 39.54 8.31
N LEU A 152 -7.75 38.59 8.54
CA LEU A 152 -9.19 38.88 8.50
C LEU A 152 -9.56 39.63 9.79
N ASN A 153 -9.81 40.93 9.63
CA ASN A 153 -10.35 41.78 10.68
C ASN A 153 -11.85 41.48 10.83
N PHE A 154 -12.22 40.74 11.88
CA PHE A 154 -13.62 40.69 12.32
C PHE A 154 -13.89 41.90 13.21
N MET A 155 -14.61 42.88 12.67
CA MET A 155 -15.38 43.83 13.48
C MET A 155 -16.84 43.80 13.02
N PHE A 156 -17.69 43.44 13.99
CA PHE A 156 -19.15 43.49 14.11
C PHE A 156 -20.01 43.79 12.87
#